data_AF-A0AAV8YNH0-F1
#
_entry.id   AF-A0AAV8YNH0-F1
#
_cell.length_a   1.000
_cell.length_b   1.000
_cell.length_c   1.000
_cell.angle_alpha   90.00
_cell.angle_beta   90.00
_cell.angle_gamma   90.00
#
_symmetry.space_group_name_H-M   'P 1'
#
loop_
_entity.id
_entity.type
_entity.pdbx_description
1 polymer ?
#
loop_
_entity_poly.entity_id
_entity_poly.type
_entity_poly.pdbx_seq_one_letter_code
_entity_poly.pdbx_strand_id
1 'polypeptide(L)' 'MLFTKLSPAKPEEKNYGQLLSEFYKHFASQQTSFAARFKYYMAMKEPGETANDWAARFRELAVECQFGS' A
#
# COMPACT_ATOMS: atom_id res chain seq x y z
N MET A 1 9.87 -1.51 -16.79
CA MET A 1 10.26 -2.92 -17.04
C MET A 1 11.22 -3.36 -15.94
N LEU A 2 10.94 -4.48 -15.26
CA LEU A 2 11.75 -5.03 -14.16
C LEU A 2 13.22 -5.27 -14.55
N PHE A 3 13.44 -5.80 -15.76
CA PHE A 3 14.76 -6.15 -16.29
C PHE A 3 15.74 -4.97 -16.35
N THR A 4 15.24 -3.75 -16.57
CA THR A 4 16.09 -2.55 -16.64
C THR A 4 16.70 -2.19 -15.30
N LYS A 5 16.03 -2.49 -14.17
CA LYS A 5 16.53 -2.24 -12.81
C LYS A 5 17.45 -3.33 -12.27
N LEU A 6 17.45 -4.47 -12.95
CA LEU A 6 18.39 -5.55 -12.72
C LEU A 6 19.64 -5.40 -13.59
N SER A 7 19.75 -4.40 -14.46
CA SER A 7 20.96 -4.11 -15.24
C SER A 7 21.76 -2.98 -14.58
N PRO A 8 23.11 -3.00 -14.53
CA PRO A 8 24.04 -3.91 -15.23
C PRO A 8 24.49 -5.14 -14.42
N ALA A 9 24.16 -5.23 -13.13
CA ALA A 9 24.60 -6.34 -12.27
C ALA A 9 23.76 -7.60 -12.51
N LYS A 10 24.37 -8.75 -12.75
CA LYS A 10 23.59 -9.98 -13.03
C LYS A 10 22.64 -10.28 -11.86
N PRO A 11 21.46 -10.87 -12.09
CA PRO A 11 20.58 -11.31 -11.00
C PRO A 11 21.30 -12.21 -9.97
N GLU A 12 22.29 -12.97 -10.43
CA GLU A 12 23.17 -13.85 -9.65
C GLU A 12 24.10 -13.09 -8.68
N GLU A 13 24.34 -11.80 -8.91
CA GLU A 13 25.17 -10.93 -8.06
C GLU A 13 24.36 -10.23 -6.97
N LYS A 14 23.02 -10.32 -7.03
CA LYS A 14 22.12 -9.75 -6.03
C LYS A 14 21.73 -10.82 -5.01
N ASN A 15 21.76 -10.46 -3.74
CA ASN A 15 21.27 -11.33 -2.69
C ASN A 15 19.75 -11.54 -2.86
N TYR A 16 19.23 -12.71 -2.47
CA TYR A 16 17.82 -13.06 -2.49
C TYR A 16 16.92 -11.95 -1.95
N GLY A 17 17.31 -11.30 -0.84
CA GLY A 17 16.56 -10.18 -0.26
C GLY A 17 16.49 -8.94 -1.16
N GLN A 18 17.54 -8.65 -1.92
CA GLN A 18 17.57 -7.52 -2.85
C GLN A 18 16.67 -7.77 -4.06
N LEU A 19 16.71 -8.98 -4.61
CA LEU A 19 15.80 -9.40 -5.68
C LEU A 19 14.36 -9.28 -5.20
N LEU A 20 14.04 -9.92 -4.08
CA LEU A 20 12.69 -9.93 -3.51
C LEU A 20 12.17 -8.49 -3.29
N SER A 21 13.00 -7.59 -2.78
CA SER A 21 12.60 -6.18 -2.59
C SER A 21 12.28 -5.45 -3.90
N GLU A 22 13.03 -5.72 -4.98
CA GLU A 22 12.80 -5.08 -6.28
C GLU A 22 11.56 -5.65 -6.96
N PHE A 23 11.35 -6.96 -6.83
CA PHE A 23 10.10 -7.61 -7.24
C PHE A 23 8.91 -7.03 -6.48
N TYR A 24 8.97 -6.92 -5.16
CA TYR A 24 7.90 -6.27 -4.39
C TYR A 24 7.67 -4.83 -4.82
N LYS A 25 8.70 -4.02 -5.03
CA LYS A 25 8.54 -2.64 -5.51
C LYS A 25 7.91 -2.54 -6.90
N HIS A 26 8.16 -3.52 -7.77
CA HIS A 26 7.66 -3.52 -9.13
C HIS A 26 6.23 -4.04 -9.23
N PHE A 27 5.88 -5.05 -8.45
CA PHE A 27 4.59 -5.74 -8.50
C PHE A 27 3.62 -5.30 -7.40
N ALA A 28 4.09 -4.65 -6.33
CA ALA A 28 3.18 -3.94 -5.44
C ALA A 28 2.51 -2.85 -6.27
N SER A 29 1.25 -3.09 -6.61
CA SER A 29 0.31 -2.03 -6.94
C SER A 29 0.51 -0.94 -5.91
N GLN A 30 1.15 0.17 -6.29
CA GLN A 30 1.21 1.32 -5.42
C GLN A 30 -0.21 1.84 -5.36
N GLN A 31 -1.03 1.29 -4.45
CA GLN A 31 -2.20 2.00 -3.97
C GLN A 31 -1.64 3.33 -3.47
N THR A 32 -1.84 4.35 -4.30
CA THR A 32 -1.36 5.68 -3.98
C THR A 32 -2.06 6.11 -2.70
N SER A 33 -1.34 6.84 -1.84
CA SER A 33 -1.95 7.45 -0.66
C SER A 33 -3.19 8.28 -1.04
N PHE A 34 -3.25 8.80 -2.27
CA PHE A 34 -4.42 9.43 -2.85
C PHE A 34 -5.65 8.52 -2.92
N ALA A 35 -5.52 7.29 -3.44
CA ALA A 35 -6.62 6.34 -3.52
C ALA A 35 -7.12 5.92 -2.13
N ALA A 36 -6.21 5.72 -1.18
CA ALA A 36 -6.57 5.43 0.22
C ALA A 36 -7.32 6.61 0.87
N ARG A 37 -6.81 7.84 0.69
CA ARG A 37 -7.45 9.07 1.19
C ARG A 37 -8.83 9.28 0.59
N PHE A 38 -9.00 9.01 -0.71
CA PHE A 38 -10.31 9.09 -1.35
C PHE A 38 -11.31 8.13 -0.67
N LYS A 39 -10.93 6.86 -0.46
CA LYS A 39 -11.76 5.89 0.26
C LYS A 39 -12.09 6.35 1.68
N TYR A 40 -11.11 6.90 2.40
CA TYR A 40 -11.31 7.41 3.75
C TYR A 40 -12.31 8.57 3.80
N TYR A 41 -12.17 9.58 2.93
CA TYR A 41 -13.09 10.72 2.91
C TYR A 41 -14.49 10.37 2.41
N MET A 42 -14.60 9.38 1.53
CA MET A 42 -15.89 8.89 1.02
C MET A 42 -16.58 7.90 1.96
N ALA A 43 -15.89 7.40 2.98
CA ALA A 43 -16.46 6.40 3.87
C ALA A 43 -17.59 7.02 4.70
N MET A 44 -18.75 6.35 4.69
CA MET A 44 -19.88 6.69 5.54
C MET A 44 -20.19 5.53 6.48
N LYS A 45 -20.84 5.88 7.60
CA LYS A 45 -21.39 4.92 8.53
C LYS A 45 -22.52 4.16 7.86
N GLU A 46 -22.47 2.83 7.91
CA GLU A 46 -23.50 1.99 7.31
C GLU A 46 -24.80 2.00 8.13
N PRO A 47 -25.97 1.83 7.49
CA PRO A 47 -27.23 1.67 8.21
C PRO A 47 -27.18 0.46 9.16
N GLY A 48 -27.37 0.69 10.46
CA GLY A 48 -27.31 -0.36 11.48
C GLY A 48 -25.93 -0.63 12.08
N GLU A 49 -24.86 0.01 11.58
CA GLU A 49 -23.54 -0.03 12.21
C GLU A 49 -23.57 0.71 13.56
N THR A 50 -22.87 0.21 14.58
CA THR A 50 -22.73 0.97 15.83
C THR A 50 -21.70 2.09 15.65
N ALA A 51 -21.73 3.10 16.52
CA ALA A 51 -20.72 4.16 16.47
C ALA A 51 -19.30 3.62 16.73
N ASN A 52 -19.17 2.57 17.55
CA ASN A 52 -17.89 1.95 17.86
C ASN A 52 -17.33 1.15 16.69
N ASP A 53 -18.18 0.37 16.01
CA ASP A 53 -17.77 -0.42 14.85
C ASP A 53 -17.35 0.50 13.70
N TRP A 54 -18.12 1.56 13.48
CA TRP A 54 -17.78 2.60 12.51
C TRP A 54 -16.43 3.24 12.83
N ALA A 55 -16.20 3.63 14.09
CA ALA A 55 -14.94 4.22 14.50
C ALA A 55 -13.75 3.25 14.37
N ALA A 56 -13.94 1.96 14.58
CA ALA A 56 -12.91 0.94 14.38
C ALA A 56 -12.52 0.84 12.89
N ARG A 57 -13.51 0.64 12.02
CA ARG A 57 -13.32 0.56 10.56
C ARG A 57 -12.71 1.85 9.98
N PHE A 58 -13.17 3.00 10.46
CA PHE A 58 -12.66 4.30 10.01
C PHE A 58 -11.19 4.50 10.38
N ARG A 59 -10.75 4.03 11.55
CA ARG A 59 -9.32 4.05 11.93
C ARG A 59 -8.49 3.13 11.07
N GLU A 60 -8.99 1.95 10.70
CA GLU A 60 -8.29 1.03 9.78
C GLU A 60 -8.05 1.69 8.42
N LEU A 61 -9.06 2.38 7.86
CA LEU A 61 -8.92 3.13 6.61
C LEU A 61 -7.87 4.26 6.71
N ALA A 62 -7.72 4.88 7.89
CA ALA A 62 -6.73 5.93 8.10
C ALA A 62 -5.28 5.43 8.04
N VAL A 63 -5.02 4.16 8.38
CA VAL A 63 -3.67 3.56 8.38
C VAL A 63 -3.06 3.60 6.98
N GLU A 64 -3.86 3.32 5.95
CA GLU A 64 -3.40 3.32 4.55
C GLU A 64 -3.23 4.73 3.96
N CYS A 65 -3.78 5.76 4.61
CA CYS A 65 -3.81 7.13 4.08
C CYS A 65 -2.50 7.91 4.22
N GLN A 66 -1.53 7.40 5.01
CA GLN A 66 -0.24 8.06 5.25
C GLN A 66 -0.41 9.55 5.62
N PHE A 67 -1.27 9.85 6.61
CA PHE A 67 -1.55 11.23 7.03
C PHE A 67 -0.39 11.87 7.83
N GLY A 68 0.54 11.07 8.36
CA GLY A 68 1.60 11.50 9.25
C GLY A 68 3.01 11.07 8.83
N SER A 69 3.26 10.94 7.52
CA SER A 69 4.63 10.83 7.00
C SER A 69 5.29 12.20 6.96
#